data_AF-A0AA40HBW9-F1
#
_entry.id   AF-A0AA40HBW9-F1
#
_cell.length_a   1.000
_cell.length_b   1.000
_cell.length_c   1.000
_cell.angle_alpha   90.00
_cell.angle_beta   90.00
_cell.angle_gamma   90.00
#
_symmetry.space_group_name_H-M   'P 1'
#
loop_
_entity.id
_entity.type
_entity.pdbx_description
1 polymer ?
#
loop_
_entity_poly.entity_id
_entity_poly.type
_entity_poly.pdbx_seq_one_letter_code
_entity_poly.pdbx_strand_id
1 'polypeptide(L)'
;MPPEPMPPRCLLLQHPGSFSCQCKPGYRGDGFRCVPGEAEKTRCQLQREHILGTAGVGAQRPLPPGMFVPECDEHGHYVPTQCHGSTGYCWCVDRDGRELEGTRTRPGMRPPCLSTVAPPIHPGPSVPPAVIPLPPGTHLLFAQTGKIERLPLEGSTMKKTEAKALLHAPDKVIIGLAFDCVDKMVYWTDISEPSIGRASLHGGEPTTIIRQGLGSPEGIAVDHLGRNLFWTDSRLDRIEVAKLDGTQRRVLFDTDLVNPRGIATDAVRGNLYWTDWNRDSPKIETSYLDGTHRRVLVHDDLGLPNGLTFDAYSSQLCWVDAGTGRAECLRPEQPVRRRVLEGLQYPFSVTSFGKHLYYTDWKTNSVAAVDVAVAKETDTFHPHKQTRLYGITTALSQCPQGHNYCSVNNGGCTHLCLATPGSRTCRCPDNTLGVDCIERK
;
A
#
# COMPACT_ATOMS: atom_id res chain seq x y z
N MET A 1 -52.47 -44.46 -22.76
CA MET A 1 -52.39 -43.51 -23.89
C MET A 1 -50.93 -43.15 -24.08
N PRO A 2 -50.37 -43.27 -25.30
CA PRO A 2 -48.94 -43.09 -25.55
C PRO A 2 -48.52 -41.61 -25.36
N PRO A 3 -47.25 -41.34 -25.03
CA PRO A 3 -46.77 -40.00 -24.72
C PRO A 3 -46.61 -39.17 -26.00
N GLU A 4 -47.19 -37.97 -26.03
CA GLU A 4 -46.86 -36.96 -27.04
C GLU A 4 -45.35 -36.62 -27.01
N PRO A 5 -44.74 -36.28 -28.16
CA PRO A 5 -43.29 -36.12 -28.24
C PRO A 5 -42.85 -34.86 -27.51
N MET A 6 -41.81 -34.98 -26.68
CA MET A 6 -41.25 -33.84 -25.92
C MET A 6 -40.70 -32.74 -26.86
N PRO A 7 -40.91 -31.46 -26.54
CA PRO A 7 -40.28 -30.36 -27.27
C PRO A 7 -38.76 -30.32 -26.97
N PRO A 8 -37.88 -30.16 -27.98
CA PRO A 8 -36.42 -30.34 -27.86
C PRO A 8 -35.68 -29.30 -26.98
N ARG A 9 -36.40 -28.32 -26.42
CA ARG A 9 -35.85 -27.12 -25.74
C ARG A 9 -36.15 -27.06 -24.23
N CYS A 10 -36.71 -28.12 -23.64
CA CYS A 10 -36.93 -28.22 -22.20
C CYS A 10 -35.94 -29.17 -21.50
N LEU A 11 -35.66 -28.92 -20.21
CA LEU A 11 -34.98 -29.81 -19.27
C LEU A 11 -35.99 -30.31 -18.22
N LEU A 12 -36.04 -31.62 -17.97
CA LEU A 12 -37.02 -32.23 -17.07
C LEU A 12 -36.43 -32.48 -15.69
N LEU A 13 -37.18 -32.12 -14.64
CA LEU A 13 -36.81 -32.33 -13.24
C LEU A 13 -37.88 -33.22 -12.58
N GLN A 14 -37.44 -34.36 -12.05
CA GLN A 14 -38.33 -35.29 -11.34
C GLN A 14 -38.26 -35.09 -9.83
N HIS A 15 -39.43 -35.10 -9.21
CA HIS A 15 -39.61 -35.16 -7.76
C HIS A 15 -40.49 -36.38 -7.41
N PRO A 16 -40.45 -36.89 -6.17
CA PRO A 16 -41.29 -38.03 -5.77
C PRO A 16 -42.78 -37.68 -5.92
N GLY A 17 -43.43 -38.24 -6.94
CA GLY A 17 -44.85 -38.04 -7.25
C GLY A 17 -45.20 -36.92 -8.24
N SER A 18 -44.23 -36.17 -8.80
CA SER A 18 -44.48 -35.11 -9.79
C SER A 18 -43.27 -34.83 -10.69
N PHE A 19 -43.49 -34.31 -11.89
CA PHE A 19 -42.43 -33.83 -12.78
C PHE A 19 -42.70 -32.38 -13.21
N SER A 20 -41.64 -31.58 -13.28
CA SER A 20 -41.69 -30.20 -13.79
C SER A 20 -40.67 -30.02 -14.92
N CYS A 21 -40.97 -29.12 -15.86
CA CYS A 21 -40.14 -28.86 -17.03
C CYS A 21 -39.65 -27.41 -16.98
N GLN A 22 -38.36 -27.16 -17.25
CA GLN A 22 -37.77 -25.82 -17.24
C GLN A 22 -37.02 -25.54 -18.56
N CYS A 23 -37.12 -24.32 -19.08
CA CYS A 23 -36.45 -23.95 -20.34
C CYS A 23 -34.92 -23.98 -20.20
N LYS A 24 -34.22 -24.46 -21.24
CA LYS A 24 -32.75 -24.46 -21.29
C LYS A 24 -32.18 -23.03 -21.24
N PRO A 25 -30.96 -22.81 -20.70
CA PRO A 25 -30.33 -21.49 -20.64
C PRO A 25 -30.28 -20.79 -21.99
N GLY A 26 -30.58 -19.48 -22.03
CA GLY A 26 -30.71 -18.68 -23.27
C GLY A 26 -32.11 -18.65 -23.88
N TYR A 27 -33.06 -19.42 -23.32
CA TYR A 27 -34.48 -19.40 -23.69
C TYR A 27 -35.34 -19.03 -22.47
N ARG A 28 -36.43 -18.28 -22.68
CA ARG A 28 -37.40 -17.93 -21.63
C ARG A 28 -38.78 -18.51 -21.95
N GLY A 29 -39.54 -18.86 -20.92
CA GLY A 29 -40.86 -19.47 -21.05
C GLY A 29 -41.29 -20.26 -19.82
N ASP A 30 -42.45 -20.93 -19.92
CA ASP A 30 -43.10 -21.71 -18.85
C ASP A 30 -42.62 -23.17 -18.76
N GLY A 31 -41.51 -23.50 -19.44
CA GLY A 31 -40.97 -24.85 -19.52
C GLY A 31 -41.58 -25.71 -20.63
N PHE A 32 -42.82 -25.45 -21.05
CA PHE A 32 -43.45 -26.18 -22.16
C PHE A 32 -43.37 -25.41 -23.48
N ARG A 33 -43.34 -24.07 -23.44
CA ARG A 33 -43.07 -23.18 -24.58
C ARG A 33 -41.89 -22.26 -24.29
N CYS A 34 -40.73 -22.56 -24.90
CA CYS A 34 -39.49 -21.83 -24.70
C CYS A 34 -39.08 -21.05 -25.97
N VAL A 35 -38.99 -19.72 -25.88
CA VAL A 35 -38.55 -18.82 -26.97
C VAL A 35 -37.14 -18.27 -26.72
N PRO A 36 -36.34 -17.96 -27.75
CA PRO A 36 -34.99 -17.39 -27.56
C PRO A 36 -35.09 -16.06 -26.80
N GLY A 37 -34.32 -15.90 -25.73
CA GLY A 37 -34.23 -14.61 -25.04
C GLY A 37 -33.43 -13.62 -25.89
N GLU A 38 -33.91 -12.38 -26.01
CA GLU A 38 -33.15 -11.29 -26.64
C GLU A 38 -31.83 -11.06 -25.91
N ALA A 39 -30.72 -10.94 -26.66
CA ALA A 39 -29.44 -10.57 -26.09
C ALA A 39 -29.52 -9.13 -25.56
N GLU A 40 -29.15 -8.92 -24.30
CA GLU A 40 -29.16 -7.59 -23.70
C GLU A 40 -28.24 -6.64 -24.48
N LYS A 41 -28.79 -5.55 -25.00
CA LYS A 41 -28.02 -4.54 -25.72
C LYS A 41 -27.07 -3.84 -24.77
N THR A 42 -25.85 -3.61 -25.24
CA THR A 42 -24.80 -2.91 -24.49
C THR A 42 -25.07 -1.40 -24.43
N ARG A 43 -24.39 -0.71 -23.50
CA ARG A 43 -24.58 0.73 -23.29
C ARG A 43 -24.28 1.58 -24.52
N CYS A 44 -23.22 1.27 -25.27
CA CYS A 44 -22.87 1.99 -26.49
C CYS A 44 -23.95 1.83 -27.56
N GLN A 45 -24.45 0.60 -27.76
CA GLN A 45 -25.52 0.31 -28.71
C GLN A 45 -26.81 1.04 -28.33
N LEU A 46 -27.19 1.00 -27.05
CA LEU A 46 -28.37 1.74 -26.55
C LEU A 46 -28.23 3.25 -26.73
N GLN A 47 -27.06 3.82 -26.42
CA GLN A 47 -26.83 5.26 -26.58
C GLN A 47 -26.84 5.67 -28.06
N ARG A 48 -26.19 4.90 -28.93
CA ARG A 48 -26.18 5.12 -30.37
C ARG A 48 -27.59 5.05 -30.96
N GLU A 49 -28.36 4.03 -30.60
CA GLU A 49 -29.75 3.88 -31.04
C GLU A 49 -30.65 4.99 -30.51
N HIS A 50 -30.48 5.41 -29.25
CA HIS A 50 -31.24 6.52 -28.68
C HIS A 50 -30.97 7.83 -29.43
N ILE A 51 -29.71 8.17 -29.70
CA ILE A 51 -29.34 9.42 -30.39
C ILE A 51 -29.80 9.40 -31.86
N LEU A 52 -29.67 8.26 -32.54
CA LEU A 52 -30.15 8.11 -33.92
C LEU A 52 -31.69 8.13 -33.99
N GLY A 53 -32.34 7.55 -32.99
CA GLY A 53 -33.80 7.53 -32.85
C GLY A 53 -34.40 8.89 -32.54
N THR A 54 -33.80 9.67 -31.62
CA THR A 54 -34.25 11.05 -31.30
C THR A 54 -33.99 12.02 -32.45
N ALA A 55 -32.95 11.79 -33.25
CA ALA A 55 -32.68 12.57 -34.45
C ALA A 55 -33.61 12.22 -35.63
N GLY A 56 -34.47 11.20 -35.50
CA GLY A 56 -35.39 10.75 -36.55
C GLY A 56 -34.66 10.18 -37.78
N VAL A 57 -33.43 9.70 -37.62
CA VAL A 57 -32.55 9.31 -38.74
C VAL A 57 -32.69 7.82 -39.02
N GLY A 58 -33.74 7.46 -39.75
CA GLY A 58 -33.79 6.20 -40.48
C GLY A 58 -32.92 6.28 -41.75
N ALA A 59 -31.89 5.43 -41.82
CA ALA A 59 -31.03 4.98 -42.93
C ALA A 59 -30.58 5.92 -44.09
N GLN A 60 -31.13 7.11 -44.36
CA GLN A 60 -30.78 7.89 -45.57
C GLN A 60 -30.84 9.43 -45.40
N ARG A 61 -30.46 9.98 -44.24
CA ARG A 61 -30.29 11.44 -44.07
C ARG A 61 -29.01 11.80 -43.29
N PRO A 62 -28.29 12.88 -43.65
CA PRO A 62 -27.07 13.28 -42.93
C PRO A 62 -27.37 13.77 -41.51
N LEU A 63 -26.49 13.45 -40.56
CA LEU A 63 -26.59 13.89 -39.17
C LEU A 63 -26.52 15.42 -39.05
N PRO A 64 -27.34 16.05 -38.18
CA PRO A 64 -27.26 17.49 -37.93
C PRO A 64 -25.86 17.92 -37.45
N PRO A 65 -25.34 19.09 -37.90
CA PRO A 65 -24.03 19.57 -37.48
C PRO A 65 -23.94 19.76 -35.95
N GLY A 66 -22.86 19.29 -35.33
CA GLY A 66 -22.60 19.43 -33.89
C GLY A 66 -23.11 18.29 -33.00
N MET A 67 -23.81 17.30 -33.56
CA MET A 67 -24.21 16.09 -32.82
C MET A 67 -23.11 15.02 -32.86
N PHE A 68 -22.80 14.45 -31.69
CA PHE A 68 -21.86 13.35 -31.54
C PHE A 68 -22.59 12.01 -31.43
N VAL A 69 -22.24 11.06 -32.30
CA VAL A 69 -22.75 9.67 -32.23
C VAL A 69 -21.57 8.75 -31.91
N PRO A 70 -21.64 7.94 -30.84
CA PRO A 70 -20.54 7.07 -30.47
C PRO A 70 -20.32 5.92 -31.46
N GLU A 71 -19.06 5.58 -31.69
CA GLU A 71 -18.60 4.41 -32.43
C GLU A 71 -18.49 3.21 -31.49
N CYS A 72 -19.22 2.14 -31.81
CA CYS A 72 -19.19 0.89 -31.06
C CYS A 72 -18.47 -0.18 -31.88
N ASP A 73 -17.74 -1.08 -31.21
CA ASP A 73 -17.09 -2.23 -31.83
C ASP A 73 -18.08 -3.38 -32.13
N GLU A 74 -17.58 -4.47 -32.70
CA GLU A 74 -18.37 -5.65 -33.07
C GLU A 74 -19.08 -6.33 -31.87
N HIS A 75 -18.58 -6.11 -30.65
CA HIS A 75 -19.15 -6.64 -29.42
C HIS A 75 -20.11 -5.66 -28.74
N GLY A 76 -20.27 -4.45 -29.30
CA GLY A 76 -21.13 -3.40 -28.78
C GLY A 76 -20.48 -2.51 -27.71
N HIS A 77 -19.19 -2.63 -27.43
CA HIS A 77 -18.49 -1.71 -26.53
C HIS A 77 -18.04 -0.45 -27.28
N TYR A 78 -17.73 0.63 -26.56
CA TYR A 78 -17.18 1.82 -27.21
C TYR A 78 -15.80 1.52 -27.77
N VAL A 79 -15.56 1.91 -29.02
CA VAL A 79 -14.22 1.85 -29.60
C VAL A 79 -13.29 2.75 -28.75
N PRO A 80 -12.08 2.32 -28.36
CA PRO A 80 -11.21 3.07 -27.45
C PRO A 80 -10.85 4.48 -27.92
N THR A 81 -10.91 4.74 -29.22
CA THR A 81 -10.79 6.08 -29.80
C THR A 81 -12.13 6.50 -30.38
N GLN A 82 -12.61 7.68 -29.99
CA GLN A 82 -13.82 8.30 -30.54
C GLN A 82 -13.45 9.57 -31.29
N CYS A 83 -14.14 9.84 -32.39
CA CYS A 83 -13.90 11.02 -33.22
C CYS A 83 -15.21 11.74 -33.54
N HIS A 84 -15.21 13.06 -33.42
CA HIS A 84 -16.37 13.87 -33.75
C HIS A 84 -16.41 14.19 -35.25
N GLY A 85 -17.37 13.59 -35.97
CA GLY A 85 -17.44 13.69 -37.43
C GLY A 85 -17.49 15.12 -38.00
N SER A 86 -18.13 16.07 -37.31
CA SER A 86 -18.27 17.46 -37.81
C SER A 86 -17.16 18.44 -37.39
N THR A 87 -16.41 18.15 -36.32
CA THR A 87 -15.36 19.06 -35.81
C THR A 87 -13.96 18.50 -35.99
N GLY A 88 -13.84 17.19 -36.26
CA GLY A 88 -12.58 16.50 -36.56
C GLY A 88 -11.71 16.17 -35.34
N TYR A 89 -12.11 16.57 -34.13
CA TYR A 89 -11.40 16.24 -32.88
C TYR A 89 -11.60 14.76 -32.55
N CYS A 90 -10.54 14.11 -32.06
CA CYS A 90 -10.58 12.73 -31.57
C CYS A 90 -10.05 12.66 -30.14
N TRP A 91 -10.50 11.67 -29.37
CA TRP A 91 -10.09 11.46 -27.99
C TRP A 91 -10.18 9.98 -27.62
N CYS A 92 -9.51 9.60 -26.53
CA CYS A 92 -9.64 8.25 -25.99
C CYS A 92 -10.86 8.19 -25.08
N VAL A 93 -11.54 7.05 -25.05
CA VAL A 93 -12.65 6.79 -24.14
C VAL A 93 -12.43 5.56 -23.28
N ASP A 94 -13.02 5.57 -22.09
CA ASP A 94 -13.11 4.39 -21.23
C ASP A 94 -14.17 3.39 -21.71
N ARG A 95 -14.36 2.30 -20.95
CA ARG A 95 -15.32 1.23 -21.25
C ARG A 95 -16.79 1.70 -21.33
N ASP A 96 -17.09 2.87 -20.77
CA ASP A 96 -18.41 3.48 -20.69
C ASP A 96 -18.58 4.61 -21.72
N GLY A 97 -17.59 4.83 -22.58
CA GLY A 97 -17.64 5.82 -23.65
C GLY A 97 -17.34 7.25 -23.21
N ARG A 98 -16.81 7.43 -21.99
CA ARG A 98 -16.44 8.76 -21.47
C ARG A 98 -15.03 9.10 -21.90
N GLU A 99 -14.86 10.33 -22.34
CA GLU A 99 -13.56 10.86 -22.72
C GLU A 99 -12.56 10.84 -21.56
N LEU A 100 -11.38 10.30 -21.82
CA LEU A 100 -10.21 10.39 -20.94
C LEU A 100 -9.62 11.78 -21.08
N GLU A 101 -9.63 12.55 -19.99
CA GLU A 101 -9.16 13.93 -20.00
C GLU A 101 -7.70 14.05 -20.47
N GLY A 102 -7.42 15.12 -21.23
CA GLY A 102 -6.08 15.36 -21.80
C GLY A 102 -5.75 14.52 -23.04
N THR A 103 -6.62 13.60 -23.47
CA THR A 103 -6.40 12.78 -24.67
C THR A 103 -6.96 13.39 -25.96
N ARG A 104 -7.68 14.52 -25.86
CA ARG A 104 -8.29 15.20 -27.01
C ARG A 104 -7.24 15.82 -27.93
N THR A 105 -7.25 15.43 -29.19
CA THR A 105 -6.31 15.90 -30.21
C THR A 105 -6.93 17.00 -31.08
N ARG A 106 -6.07 17.80 -31.72
CA ARG A 106 -6.50 18.80 -32.72
C ARG A 106 -7.17 18.12 -33.93
N PRO A 107 -8.02 18.84 -34.68
CA PRO A 107 -8.76 18.28 -35.80
C PRO A 107 -7.86 17.54 -36.81
N GLY A 108 -8.20 16.29 -37.13
CA GLY A 108 -7.47 15.47 -38.10
C GLY A 108 -6.34 14.58 -37.55
N MET A 109 -6.00 14.69 -36.26
CA MET A 109 -5.05 13.78 -35.60
C MET A 109 -5.78 12.77 -34.70
N ARG A 110 -5.34 11.50 -34.65
CA ARG A 110 -5.92 10.46 -33.77
C ARG A 110 -4.98 10.13 -32.61
N PRO A 111 -5.44 10.12 -31.34
CA PRO A 111 -4.62 9.73 -30.19
C PRO A 111 -4.37 8.22 -30.15
N PRO A 112 -3.20 7.76 -29.64
CA PRO A 112 -2.89 6.33 -29.50
C PRO A 112 -3.59 5.74 -28.27
N CYS A 113 -4.84 5.28 -28.43
CA CYS A 113 -5.61 4.66 -27.35
C CYS A 113 -5.38 3.14 -27.32
N LEU A 114 -4.99 2.59 -26.17
CA LEU A 114 -4.75 1.15 -26.01
C LEU A 114 -6.08 0.39 -25.86
N SER A 115 -6.34 -0.59 -26.72
CA SER A 115 -7.47 -1.52 -26.61
C SER A 115 -7.19 -2.55 -25.51
N THR A 116 -7.66 -2.30 -24.30
CA THR A 116 -7.40 -3.10 -23.09
C THR A 116 -7.87 -4.56 -23.19
N VAL A 117 -7.06 -5.52 -22.72
CA VAL A 117 -7.60 -6.77 -22.13
C VAL A 117 -6.87 -7.10 -20.82
N ALA A 118 -7.58 -6.89 -19.72
CA ALA A 118 -7.52 -7.76 -18.54
C ALA A 118 -8.96 -8.02 -18.08
N PRO A 119 -9.31 -9.23 -17.62
CA PRO A 119 -10.69 -9.61 -17.30
C PRO A 119 -11.28 -8.75 -16.17
N PRO A 120 -12.62 -8.56 -16.14
CA PRO A 120 -13.27 -7.64 -15.21
C PRO A 120 -13.19 -8.13 -13.76
N ILE A 121 -12.66 -7.27 -12.89
CA ILE A 121 -13.02 -7.22 -11.48
C ILE A 121 -14.45 -6.67 -11.44
N HIS A 122 -15.41 -7.42 -10.90
CA HIS A 122 -16.72 -6.87 -10.57
C HIS A 122 -16.52 -5.71 -9.59
N PRO A 123 -16.88 -4.45 -9.92
CA PRO A 123 -17.06 -3.43 -8.91
C PRO A 123 -18.39 -3.77 -8.23
N GLY A 124 -18.31 -4.60 -7.19
CA GLY A 124 -19.21 -4.39 -6.07
C GLY A 124 -19.02 -2.95 -5.54
N PRO A 125 -19.96 -2.44 -4.73
CA PRO A 125 -19.77 -1.14 -4.09
C PRO A 125 -18.35 -1.09 -3.51
N SER A 126 -17.54 -0.10 -3.93
CA SER A 126 -16.21 0.10 -3.36
C SER A 126 -16.43 0.24 -1.86
N VAL A 127 -16.03 -0.79 -1.11
CA VAL A 127 -16.10 -0.75 0.34
C VAL A 127 -15.25 0.45 0.73
N PRO A 128 -15.82 1.46 1.41
CA PRO A 128 -15.03 2.56 1.93
C PRO A 128 -13.83 1.96 2.67
N PRO A 129 -12.61 2.47 2.45
CA PRO A 129 -11.42 1.91 3.08
C PRO A 129 -11.53 2.10 4.60
N ALA A 130 -12.12 1.13 5.30
CA ALA A 130 -12.34 1.20 6.73
C ALA A 130 -11.28 0.34 7.44
N VAL A 131 -10.75 0.86 8.55
CA VAL A 131 -9.89 0.06 9.43
C VAL A 131 -10.74 -0.81 10.34
N ILE A 132 -10.43 -2.10 10.36
CA ILE A 132 -11.12 -3.08 11.21
C ILE A 132 -10.46 -3.06 12.60
N PRO A 133 -11.20 -2.82 13.69
CA PRO A 133 -10.64 -2.82 15.04
C PRO A 133 -9.95 -4.14 15.38
N LEU A 134 -8.78 -4.07 16.02
CA LEU A 134 -8.05 -5.26 16.47
C LEU A 134 -8.40 -5.65 17.91
N PRO A 135 -8.40 -6.96 18.23
CA PRO A 135 -8.48 -7.41 19.62
C PRO A 135 -7.22 -6.99 20.40
N PRO A 136 -7.26 -6.97 21.74
CA PRO A 136 -6.07 -6.74 22.55
C PRO A 136 -4.99 -7.79 22.30
N GLY A 137 -3.73 -7.36 22.20
CA GLY A 137 -2.59 -8.27 22.01
C GLY A 137 -1.53 -7.68 21.09
N THR A 138 -0.42 -8.39 20.95
CA THR A 138 0.64 -8.04 20.01
C THR A 138 0.36 -8.68 18.66
N HIS A 139 0.48 -7.90 17.59
CA HIS A 139 0.21 -8.34 16.22
C HIS A 139 1.36 -7.96 15.31
N LEU A 140 1.60 -8.76 14.27
CA LEU A 140 2.37 -8.32 13.10
C LEU A 140 1.40 -7.63 12.14
N LEU A 141 1.79 -6.45 11.67
CA LEU A 141 1.14 -5.77 10.56
C LEU A 141 2.07 -5.84 9.36
N PHE A 142 1.58 -6.27 8.21
CA PHE A 142 2.37 -6.27 6.99
C PHE A 142 1.57 -5.72 5.81
N ALA A 143 2.27 -4.99 4.95
CA ALA A 143 1.69 -4.32 3.81
C ALA A 143 1.72 -5.21 2.57
N GLN A 144 0.65 -5.11 1.79
CA GLN A 144 0.51 -5.70 0.48
C GLN A 144 -0.07 -4.65 -0.47
N THR A 145 -0.01 -4.91 -1.78
CA THR A 145 -0.76 -4.11 -2.74
C THR A 145 -2.24 -4.14 -2.38
N GLY A 146 -2.82 -2.96 -2.17
CA GLY A 146 -4.25 -2.81 -1.95
C GLY A 146 -4.74 -3.06 -0.51
N LYS A 147 -3.88 -3.41 0.45
CA LYS A 147 -4.30 -3.70 1.84
C LYS A 147 -3.15 -3.74 2.85
N ILE A 148 -3.51 -3.58 4.12
CA ILE A 148 -2.67 -3.93 5.27
C ILE A 148 -3.31 -5.15 5.93
N GLU A 149 -2.54 -6.19 6.20
CA GLU A 149 -2.99 -7.37 6.91
C GLU A 149 -2.39 -7.41 8.32
N ARG A 150 -3.13 -8.05 9.22
CA ARG A 150 -2.74 -8.29 10.60
C ARG A 150 -2.66 -9.78 10.89
N LEU A 151 -1.63 -10.17 11.63
CA LEU A 151 -1.36 -11.54 12.05
C LEU A 151 -1.09 -11.55 13.55
N PRO A 152 -2.01 -12.06 14.38
CA PRO A 152 -1.81 -12.11 15.83
C PRO A 152 -0.62 -12.98 16.22
N LEU A 153 0.07 -12.60 17.29
CA LEU A 153 1.13 -13.38 17.92
C LEU A 153 0.64 -13.99 19.24
N GLU A 154 0.89 -15.28 19.43
CA GLU A 154 0.80 -15.93 20.74
C GLU A 154 2.21 -16.29 21.20
N GLY A 155 2.72 -15.53 22.17
CA GLY A 155 4.15 -15.52 22.46
C GLY A 155 4.93 -15.05 21.23
N SER A 156 5.68 -15.97 20.60
CA SER A 156 6.42 -15.70 19.37
C SER A 156 5.89 -16.40 18.13
N THR A 157 4.81 -17.18 18.25
CA THR A 157 4.26 -17.99 17.16
C THR A 157 3.14 -17.23 16.45
N MET A 158 3.08 -17.34 15.13
CA MET A 158 2.07 -16.66 14.31
C MET A 158 0.75 -17.45 14.32
N LYS A 159 -0.35 -16.80 14.72
CA LYS A 159 -1.70 -17.39 14.66
C LYS A 159 -2.27 -17.29 13.23
N LYS A 160 -1.78 -18.16 12.35
CA LYS A 160 -2.06 -18.15 10.90
C LYS A 160 -3.55 -18.15 10.55
N THR A 161 -4.36 -18.89 11.31
CA THR A 161 -5.82 -19.00 11.12
C THR A 161 -6.58 -17.73 11.47
N GLU A 162 -5.95 -16.79 12.18
CA GLU A 162 -6.54 -15.53 12.61
C GLU A 162 -6.05 -14.33 11.80
N ALA A 163 -5.25 -14.57 10.77
CA ALA A 163 -4.80 -13.53 9.85
C ALA A 163 -5.98 -12.90 9.12
N LYS A 164 -6.07 -11.57 9.14
CA LYS A 164 -7.18 -10.81 8.51
C LYS A 164 -6.68 -9.50 7.92
N ALA A 165 -7.43 -8.95 6.96
CA ALA A 165 -7.20 -7.58 6.53
C ALA A 165 -7.51 -6.61 7.70
N LEU A 166 -6.60 -5.68 7.94
CA LEU A 166 -6.79 -4.53 8.82
C LEU A 166 -7.40 -3.37 8.02
N LEU A 167 -6.85 -3.09 6.85
CA LEU A 167 -7.25 -2.01 5.95
C LEU A 167 -7.38 -2.55 4.54
N HIS A 168 -8.46 -2.21 3.84
CA HIS A 168 -8.61 -2.47 2.41
C HIS A 168 -8.55 -1.14 1.64
N ALA A 169 -7.57 -0.98 0.76
CA ALA A 169 -7.34 0.24 0.00
C ALA A 169 -6.85 -0.13 -1.42
N PRO A 170 -7.73 -0.66 -2.29
CA PRO A 170 -7.35 -1.39 -3.51
C PRO A 170 -6.51 -0.57 -4.50
N ASP A 171 -6.65 0.75 -4.51
CA ASP A 171 -5.95 1.67 -5.41
C ASP A 171 -4.56 2.11 -4.88
N LYS A 172 -4.18 1.63 -3.68
CA LYS A 172 -2.95 2.03 -2.99
C LYS A 172 -1.87 0.96 -3.06
N VAL A 173 -0.63 1.41 -3.23
CA VAL A 173 0.56 0.56 -3.11
C VAL A 173 1.26 0.92 -1.81
N ILE A 174 0.83 0.25 -0.74
CA ILE A 174 1.33 0.49 0.61
C ILE A 174 2.70 -0.16 0.76
N ILE A 175 3.72 0.63 1.13
CA ILE A 175 5.11 0.16 1.25
C ILE A 175 5.55 0.11 2.70
N GLY A 176 5.83 1.26 3.31
CA GLY A 176 6.33 1.37 4.68
C GLY A 176 5.19 1.28 5.70
N LEU A 177 5.45 0.66 6.85
CA LEU A 177 4.54 0.61 7.99
C LEU A 177 5.26 0.99 9.27
N ALA A 178 4.62 1.83 10.08
CA ALA A 178 5.03 2.12 11.45
C ALA A 178 3.81 2.10 12.37
N PHE A 179 4.07 1.84 13.64
CA PHE A 179 3.03 1.75 14.64
C PHE A 179 3.35 2.64 15.83
N ASP A 180 2.40 3.48 16.20
CA ASP A 180 2.42 4.20 17.46
C ASP A 180 1.70 3.38 18.53
N CYS A 181 2.48 2.88 19.47
CA CYS A 181 2.00 2.09 20.59
C CYS A 181 1.26 2.91 21.66
N VAL A 182 1.35 4.24 21.65
CA VAL A 182 0.70 5.12 22.64
C VAL A 182 -0.77 5.34 22.25
N ASP A 183 -1.02 5.91 21.07
CA ASP A 183 -2.39 6.22 20.61
C ASP A 183 -3.00 5.07 19.79
N LYS A 184 -2.27 3.95 19.64
CA LYS A 184 -2.64 2.79 18.82
C LYS A 184 -2.94 3.19 17.38
N MET A 185 -2.05 4.00 16.79
CA MET A 185 -2.17 4.49 15.41
C MET A 185 -1.23 3.73 14.48
N VAL A 186 -1.75 3.32 13.33
CA VAL A 186 -0.96 2.73 12.24
C VAL A 186 -0.66 3.82 11.23
N TYR A 187 0.61 3.94 10.84
CA TYR A 187 1.11 4.85 9.84
C TYR A 187 1.61 4.06 8.65
N TRP A 188 1.38 4.57 7.44
CA TRP A 188 1.87 3.93 6.23
C TRP A 188 2.26 4.91 5.16
N THR A 189 3.16 4.48 4.29
CA THR A 189 3.51 5.20 3.06
C THR A 189 2.82 4.54 1.86
N ASP A 190 2.39 5.37 0.92
CA ASP A 190 1.79 4.96 -0.35
C ASP A 190 2.61 5.55 -1.49
N ILE A 191 2.92 4.75 -2.50
CA ILE A 191 3.72 5.18 -3.66
C ILE A 191 2.88 5.29 -4.95
N SER A 192 1.60 4.88 -4.97
CA SER A 192 0.77 5.08 -6.16
C SER A 192 0.39 6.54 -6.33
N GLU A 193 -0.13 7.14 -5.27
CA GLU A 193 -0.23 8.58 -5.07
C GLU A 193 0.63 8.94 -3.85
N PRO A 194 1.90 9.37 -4.06
CA PRO A 194 2.88 9.58 -3.00
C PRO A 194 2.32 10.33 -1.79
N SER A 195 2.07 9.58 -0.72
CA SER A 195 1.40 10.10 0.46
C SER A 195 1.74 9.30 1.71
N ILE A 196 1.55 9.95 2.86
CA ILE A 196 1.63 9.29 4.17
C ILE A 196 0.26 9.34 4.81
N GLY A 197 -0.26 8.14 5.10
CA GLY A 197 -1.55 7.94 5.74
C GLY A 197 -1.42 7.45 7.17
N ARG A 198 -2.48 7.64 7.95
CA ARG A 198 -2.65 7.06 9.27
C ARG A 198 -4.08 6.67 9.56
N ALA A 199 -4.26 5.72 10.47
CA ALA A 199 -5.56 5.32 11.00
C ALA A 199 -5.43 4.70 12.38
N SER A 200 -6.51 4.73 13.16
CA SER A 200 -6.57 4.08 14.47
C SER A 200 -6.73 2.58 14.33
N LEU A 201 -5.97 1.82 15.13
CA LEU A 201 -6.10 0.38 15.28
C LEU A 201 -7.44 -0.03 15.90
N HIS A 202 -8.13 0.90 16.56
CA HIS A 202 -9.46 0.72 17.13
C HIS A 202 -10.59 1.00 16.13
N GLY A 203 -10.25 1.20 14.85
CA GLY A 203 -11.18 1.54 13.79
C GLY A 203 -11.33 3.05 13.60
N GLY A 204 -11.89 3.41 12.45
CA GLY A 204 -12.02 4.79 12.00
C GLY A 204 -11.57 4.96 10.55
N GLU A 205 -11.93 6.10 9.97
CA GLU A 205 -11.57 6.41 8.60
C GLU A 205 -10.08 6.76 8.49
N PRO A 206 -9.35 6.17 7.51
CA PRO A 206 -8.01 6.57 7.14
C PRO A 206 -7.91 8.06 6.82
N THR A 207 -6.85 8.69 7.30
CA THR A 207 -6.55 10.09 7.02
C THR A 207 -5.17 10.20 6.38
N THR A 208 -5.05 11.01 5.33
CA THR A 208 -3.76 11.34 4.72
C THR A 208 -3.19 12.60 5.37
N ILE A 209 -2.03 12.48 6.01
CA ILE A 209 -1.38 13.56 6.76
C ILE A 209 -0.31 14.30 5.95
N ILE A 210 0.28 13.66 4.94
CA ILE A 210 1.23 14.29 4.01
C ILE A 210 0.86 13.89 2.59
N ARG A 211 0.70 14.88 1.69
CA ARG A 211 0.26 14.70 0.29
C ARG A 211 1.18 15.34 -0.75
N GLN A 212 2.16 16.13 -0.32
CA GLN A 212 2.99 16.94 -1.21
C GLN A 212 4.46 16.76 -0.89
N GLY A 213 5.32 17.01 -1.86
CA GLY A 213 6.77 16.88 -1.70
C GLY A 213 7.21 15.46 -1.35
N LEU A 214 6.52 14.45 -1.88
CA LEU A 214 6.88 13.04 -1.76
C LEU A 214 7.08 12.48 -3.17
N GLY A 215 8.15 11.72 -3.37
CA GLY A 215 8.49 11.05 -4.61
C GLY A 215 8.25 9.55 -4.52
N SER A 216 8.96 8.88 -3.63
CA SER A 216 8.82 7.45 -3.35
C SER A 216 9.12 7.18 -1.87
N PRO A 217 8.16 7.44 -0.97
CA PRO A 217 8.34 7.19 0.46
C PRO A 217 8.32 5.67 0.75
N GLU A 218 9.46 5.09 1.08
CA GLU A 218 9.62 3.63 1.25
C GLU A 218 9.67 3.18 2.72
N GLY A 219 10.38 3.92 3.56
CA GLY A 219 10.51 3.64 4.99
C GLY A 219 9.82 4.67 5.86
N ILE A 220 9.33 4.23 7.01
CA ILE A 220 8.65 5.09 7.99
C ILE A 220 8.92 4.55 9.40
N ALA A 221 9.20 5.45 10.34
CA ALA A 221 9.46 5.13 11.74
C ALA A 221 8.79 6.15 12.67
N VAL A 222 8.34 5.67 13.83
CA VAL A 222 7.68 6.49 14.85
C VAL A 222 8.61 6.64 16.05
N ASP A 223 8.82 7.88 16.47
CA ASP A 223 9.31 8.20 17.81
C ASP A 223 8.10 8.36 18.75
N HIS A 224 7.83 7.31 19.52
CA HIS A 224 6.67 7.26 20.40
C HIS A 224 6.82 8.16 21.64
N LEU A 225 8.04 8.57 22.00
CA LEU A 225 8.32 9.43 23.16
C LEU A 225 8.27 10.91 22.77
N GLY A 226 8.97 11.31 21.70
CA GLY A 226 8.95 12.68 21.18
C GLY A 226 7.71 13.00 20.32
N ARG A 227 6.89 11.99 20.00
CA ARG A 227 5.69 12.10 19.16
C ARG A 227 6.02 12.68 17.79
N ASN A 228 7.02 12.09 17.14
CA ASN A 228 7.50 12.50 15.80
C ASN A 228 7.48 11.32 14.83
N LEU A 229 7.33 11.64 13.55
CA LEU A 229 7.33 10.70 12.44
C LEU A 229 8.55 10.96 11.57
N PHE A 230 9.28 9.91 11.23
CA PHE A 230 10.43 9.95 10.33
C PHE A 230 10.14 9.10 9.10
N TRP A 231 10.59 9.53 7.93
CA TRP A 231 10.47 8.72 6.71
C TRP A 231 11.67 8.93 5.79
N THR A 232 11.87 7.94 4.92
CA THR A 232 12.86 7.96 3.84
C THR A 232 12.12 8.11 2.51
N ASP A 233 12.66 8.94 1.62
CA ASP A 233 12.19 9.06 0.24
C ASP A 233 13.32 8.68 -0.72
N SER A 234 13.16 7.57 -1.43
CA SER A 234 14.19 6.99 -2.29
C SER A 234 14.27 7.63 -3.67
N ARG A 235 13.32 8.51 -4.01
CA ARG A 235 13.30 9.26 -5.28
C ARG A 235 13.79 10.69 -5.09
N LEU A 236 13.56 11.26 -3.91
CA LEU A 236 14.02 12.61 -3.57
C LEU A 236 15.36 12.61 -2.80
N ASP A 237 15.86 11.43 -2.45
CA ASP A 237 17.10 11.20 -1.71
C ASP A 237 17.15 11.95 -0.38
N ARG A 238 16.05 11.81 0.40
CA ARG A 238 15.83 12.58 1.63
C ARG A 238 15.38 11.73 2.79
N ILE A 239 15.73 12.22 3.98
CA ILE A 239 15.16 11.79 5.25
C ILE A 239 14.56 13.02 5.92
N GLU A 240 13.32 12.87 6.37
CA GLU A 240 12.53 13.98 6.88
C GLU A 240 11.84 13.60 8.19
N VAL A 241 11.45 14.63 8.94
CA VAL A 241 10.73 14.53 10.20
C VAL A 241 9.52 15.45 10.22
N ALA A 242 8.45 15.01 10.87
CA ALA A 242 7.27 15.82 11.16
C ALA A 242 6.65 15.40 12.50
N LYS A 243 5.68 16.14 13.01
CA LYS A 243 4.80 15.65 14.08
C LYS A 243 3.93 14.50 13.55
N LEU A 244 3.38 13.70 14.46
CA LEU A 244 2.51 12.56 14.16
C LEU A 244 1.21 12.89 13.40
N ASP A 245 0.87 14.16 13.25
CA ASP A 245 -0.25 14.67 12.45
C ASP A 245 0.18 15.22 11.08
N GLY A 246 1.47 15.12 10.74
CA GLY A 246 2.05 15.62 9.50
C GLY A 246 2.46 17.10 9.54
N THR A 247 2.21 17.81 10.65
CA THR A 247 2.59 19.22 10.80
C THR A 247 4.08 19.37 11.14
N GLN A 248 4.57 20.62 11.05
CA GLN A 248 5.93 20.99 11.46
C GLN A 248 7.02 20.15 10.76
N ARG A 249 6.85 19.95 9.46
CA ARG A 249 7.77 19.18 8.62
C ARG A 249 9.12 19.87 8.46
N ARG A 250 10.19 19.07 8.55
CA ARG A 250 11.57 19.48 8.33
C ARG A 250 12.37 18.37 7.62
N VAL A 251 13.22 18.75 6.68
CA VAL A 251 14.24 17.89 6.07
C VAL A 251 15.41 17.76 7.04
N LEU A 252 15.80 16.52 7.36
CA LEU A 252 16.97 16.23 8.19
C LEU A 252 18.21 16.01 7.34
N PHE A 253 18.07 15.26 6.25
CA PHE A 253 19.17 14.93 5.35
C PHE A 253 18.69 14.99 3.91
N ASP A 254 19.48 15.66 3.06
CA ASP A 254 19.28 15.82 1.61
C ASP A 254 20.60 15.73 0.82
N THR A 255 21.67 15.26 1.47
CA THR A 255 23.01 15.13 0.91
C THR A 255 23.58 13.75 1.23
N ASP A 256 24.44 13.23 0.35
CA ASP A 256 25.08 11.91 0.49
C ASP A 256 24.07 10.79 0.81
N LEU A 257 22.92 10.83 0.12
CA LEU A 257 21.89 9.80 0.08
C LEU A 257 21.63 9.47 -1.38
N VAL A 258 21.43 8.20 -1.71
CA VAL A 258 21.12 7.78 -3.10
C VAL A 258 19.87 6.92 -3.15
N ASN A 259 19.71 5.95 -2.25
CA ASN A 259 18.46 5.22 -2.15
C ASN A 259 18.17 4.83 -0.69
N PRO A 260 17.79 5.79 0.17
CA PRO A 260 17.41 5.48 1.55
C PRO A 260 16.12 4.62 1.58
N ARG A 261 16.10 3.56 2.39
CA ARG A 261 14.96 2.62 2.49
C ARG A 261 14.54 2.35 3.92
N GLY A 262 15.18 1.40 4.62
CA GLY A 262 14.79 1.04 5.98
C GLY A 262 15.09 2.20 6.93
N ILE A 263 14.24 2.42 7.93
CA ILE A 263 14.45 3.43 8.97
C ILE A 263 13.90 2.94 10.30
N ALA A 264 14.63 3.16 11.39
CA ALA A 264 14.19 2.84 12.74
C ALA A 264 14.72 3.87 13.76
N THR A 265 14.01 4.00 14.87
CA THR A 265 14.30 4.94 15.95
C THR A 265 14.65 4.18 17.23
N ASP A 266 15.70 4.62 17.93
CA ASP A 266 15.87 4.40 19.37
C ASP A 266 15.37 5.65 20.08
N ALA A 267 14.08 5.69 20.40
CA ALA A 267 13.45 6.82 21.05
C ALA A 267 14.04 7.12 22.44
N VAL A 268 14.52 6.09 23.15
CA VAL A 268 15.03 6.22 24.52
C VAL A 268 16.40 6.89 24.52
N ARG A 269 17.31 6.45 23.64
CA ARG A 269 18.66 7.04 23.54
C ARG A 269 18.74 8.19 22.54
N GLY A 270 17.70 8.45 21.75
CA GLY A 270 17.67 9.53 20.78
C GLY A 270 18.51 9.26 19.54
N ASN A 271 18.54 8.01 19.04
CA ASN A 271 19.24 7.65 17.81
C ASN A 271 18.28 7.34 16.66
N LEU A 272 18.70 7.67 15.44
CA LEU A 272 18.08 7.30 14.18
C LEU A 272 19.01 6.34 13.43
N TYR A 273 18.44 5.33 12.77
CA TYR A 273 19.16 4.38 11.93
C TYR A 273 18.45 4.24 10.60
N TRP A 274 19.21 4.21 9.50
CA TRP A 274 18.65 3.98 8.16
C TRP A 274 19.57 3.12 7.29
N THR A 275 18.99 2.46 6.29
CA THR A 275 19.74 1.81 5.23
C THR A 275 19.71 2.67 3.97
N ASP A 276 20.82 2.72 3.25
CA ASP A 276 20.92 3.24 1.89
C ASP A 276 21.45 2.11 0.99
N TRP A 277 20.62 1.69 0.04
CA TRP A 277 20.92 0.56 -0.84
C TRP A 277 21.58 0.98 -2.16
N ASN A 278 22.25 2.14 -2.20
CA ASN A 278 23.11 2.53 -3.31
C ASN A 278 23.94 1.33 -3.81
N ARG A 279 23.74 0.94 -5.07
CA ARG A 279 24.39 -0.25 -5.65
C ARG A 279 25.90 -0.15 -5.68
N ASP A 280 26.43 1.06 -5.76
CA ASP A 280 27.87 1.30 -5.83
C ASP A 280 28.52 1.41 -4.45
N SER A 281 27.76 1.85 -3.43
CA SER A 281 28.25 2.06 -2.06
C SER A 281 27.13 1.88 -1.03
N PRO A 282 26.67 0.63 -0.80
CA PRO A 282 25.59 0.36 0.14
C PRO A 282 26.09 0.62 1.57
N LYS A 283 25.26 1.27 2.37
CA LYS A 283 25.63 1.67 3.74
C LYS A 283 24.45 1.59 4.70
N ILE A 284 24.76 1.37 5.97
CA ILE A 284 23.84 1.58 7.08
C ILE A 284 24.41 2.73 7.90
N GLU A 285 23.60 3.74 8.15
CA GLU A 285 24.01 4.96 8.81
C GLU A 285 23.24 5.17 10.11
N THR A 286 23.78 6.05 10.95
CA THR A 286 23.14 6.48 12.18
C THR A 286 23.37 7.97 12.43
N SER A 287 22.41 8.59 13.09
CA SER A 287 22.50 9.95 13.63
C SER A 287 21.76 10.02 14.96
N TYR A 288 21.77 11.18 15.61
CA TYR A 288 20.76 11.50 16.60
C TYR A 288 19.43 11.85 15.92
N LEU A 289 18.32 11.82 16.66
CA LEU A 289 17.01 12.17 16.10
C LEU A 289 16.94 13.62 15.59
N ASP A 290 17.83 14.50 16.07
CA ASP A 290 17.92 15.89 15.64
C ASP A 290 18.76 16.13 14.37
N GLY A 291 19.24 15.04 13.76
CA GLY A 291 20.09 15.05 12.56
C GLY A 291 21.58 15.24 12.84
N THR A 292 21.99 15.51 14.09
CA THR A 292 23.42 15.65 14.42
C THR A 292 24.11 14.29 14.57
N HIS A 293 25.45 14.28 14.63
CA HIS A 293 26.25 13.06 14.83
C HIS A 293 26.01 11.97 13.77
N ARG A 294 25.65 12.37 12.54
CA ARG A 294 25.55 11.48 11.38
C ARG A 294 26.89 10.80 11.13
N ARG A 295 26.89 9.47 11.01
CA ARG A 295 28.04 8.66 10.67
C ARG A 295 27.62 7.35 10.02
N VAL A 296 28.51 6.77 9.22
CA VAL A 296 28.35 5.42 8.68
C VAL A 296 28.60 4.39 9.79
N LEU A 297 27.65 3.50 9.99
CA LEU A 297 27.70 2.44 10.99
C LEU A 297 28.21 1.12 10.41
N VAL A 298 27.79 0.79 9.18
CA VAL A 298 28.23 -0.38 8.42
C VAL A 298 28.45 0.04 6.97
N HIS A 299 29.59 -0.34 6.39
CA HIS A 299 29.97 -0.02 5.01
C HIS A 299 30.49 -1.23 4.23
N ASP A 300 30.82 -2.32 4.94
CA ASP A 300 31.39 -3.56 4.42
C ASP A 300 30.36 -4.69 4.41
N ASP A 301 30.56 -5.65 3.50
CA ASP A 301 29.77 -6.90 3.43
C ASP A 301 28.24 -6.63 3.34
N LEU A 302 27.86 -5.60 2.58
CA LEU A 302 26.49 -5.20 2.26
C LEU A 302 26.25 -5.29 0.74
N GLY A 303 25.03 -5.64 0.35
CA GLY A 303 24.61 -5.72 -1.05
C GLY A 303 23.37 -4.88 -1.31
N LEU A 304 22.23 -5.30 -0.76
CA LEU A 304 20.95 -4.56 -0.84
C LEU A 304 20.33 -4.51 0.57
N PRO A 305 20.84 -3.64 1.46
CA PRO A 305 20.33 -3.51 2.81
C PRO A 305 18.91 -2.91 2.78
N ASN A 306 17.90 -3.76 2.94
CA ASN A 306 16.52 -3.38 2.69
C ASN A 306 15.82 -2.88 3.96
N GLY A 307 15.35 -3.81 4.79
CA GLY A 307 14.66 -3.50 6.03
C GLY A 307 15.62 -3.51 7.21
N LEU A 308 15.35 -2.67 8.21
CA LEU A 308 16.04 -2.68 9.49
C LEU A 308 15.06 -2.46 10.64
N THR A 309 15.40 -2.97 11.82
CA THR A 309 14.63 -2.81 13.05
C THR A 309 15.57 -2.62 14.23
N PHE A 310 15.12 -1.89 15.23
CA PHE A 310 15.83 -1.70 16.49
C PHE A 310 14.95 -2.24 17.63
N ASP A 311 15.48 -3.18 18.40
CA ASP A 311 14.83 -3.67 19.61
C ASP A 311 15.32 -2.88 20.83
N ALA A 312 14.41 -2.14 21.45
CA ALA A 312 14.70 -1.33 22.63
C ALA A 312 15.12 -2.17 23.84
N TYR A 313 14.63 -3.41 23.97
CA TYR A 313 14.93 -4.27 25.12
C TYR A 313 16.33 -4.87 25.07
N SER A 314 16.73 -5.43 23.92
CA SER A 314 18.07 -5.99 23.72
C SER A 314 19.11 -4.96 23.23
N SER A 315 18.68 -3.73 22.92
CA SER A 315 19.51 -2.67 22.34
C SER A 315 20.26 -3.15 21.08
N GLN A 316 19.55 -3.94 20.26
CA GLN A 316 20.10 -4.58 19.09
C GLN A 316 19.48 -4.00 17.82
N LEU A 317 20.34 -3.62 16.89
CA LEU A 317 19.98 -3.21 15.54
C LEU A 317 20.11 -4.43 14.62
N CYS A 318 19.03 -4.82 13.98
CA CYS A 318 19.02 -5.94 13.04
C CYS A 318 18.53 -5.49 11.67
N TRP A 319 19.09 -6.06 10.61
CA TRP A 319 18.68 -5.77 9.24
C TRP A 319 18.66 -7.03 8.39
N VAL A 320 17.97 -6.93 7.26
CA VAL A 320 17.94 -7.95 6.23
C VAL A 320 18.53 -7.39 4.94
N ASP A 321 19.38 -8.17 4.30
CA ASP A 321 20.06 -7.79 3.07
C ASP A 321 19.72 -8.76 1.94
N ALA A 322 19.07 -8.25 0.89
CA ALA A 322 18.65 -9.06 -0.25
C ALA A 322 19.76 -9.32 -1.26
N GLY A 323 20.85 -8.55 -1.23
CA GLY A 323 22.01 -8.77 -2.07
C GLY A 323 22.90 -9.89 -1.53
N THR A 324 23.06 -9.95 -0.21
CA THR A 324 23.86 -10.99 0.45
C THR A 324 23.04 -12.20 0.89
N GLY A 325 21.71 -12.07 0.97
CA GLY A 325 20.81 -13.16 1.39
C GLY A 325 20.95 -13.47 2.88
N ARG A 326 21.17 -12.46 3.72
CA ARG A 326 21.46 -12.62 5.15
C ARG A 326 20.59 -11.73 6.03
N ALA A 327 20.34 -12.20 7.25
CA ALA A 327 19.88 -11.40 8.37
C ALA A 327 21.01 -11.25 9.39
N GLU A 328 21.27 -10.02 9.80
CA GLU A 328 22.40 -9.69 10.67
C GLU A 328 21.97 -8.73 11.75
N CYS A 329 22.69 -8.77 12.87
CA CYS A 329 22.45 -7.91 14.00
C CYS A 329 23.75 -7.37 14.58
N LEU A 330 23.72 -6.15 15.09
CA LEU A 330 24.82 -5.52 15.82
C LEU A 330 24.26 -4.77 17.03
N ARG A 331 25.11 -4.50 18.03
CA ARG A 331 24.78 -3.53 19.08
C ARG A 331 25.49 -2.21 18.76
N PRO A 332 24.79 -1.08 18.63
CA PRO A 332 25.44 0.18 18.25
C PRO A 332 26.54 0.64 19.22
N GLU A 333 26.41 0.32 20.52
CA GLU A 333 27.41 0.63 21.55
C GLU A 333 28.62 -0.33 21.55
N GLN A 334 28.43 -1.56 21.03
CA GLN A 334 29.44 -2.61 20.94
C GLN A 334 29.34 -3.23 19.55
N PRO A 335 30.10 -2.75 18.56
CA PRO A 335 29.92 -3.07 17.14
C PRO A 335 30.41 -4.49 16.79
N VAL A 336 30.03 -5.49 17.59
CA VAL A 336 30.17 -6.90 17.27
C VAL A 336 28.99 -7.29 16.41
N ARG A 337 29.24 -7.36 15.09
CA ARG A 337 28.29 -7.84 14.08
C ARG A 337 28.14 -9.36 14.21
N ARG A 338 26.90 -9.82 14.32
CA ARG A 338 26.52 -11.23 14.36
C ARG A 338 25.67 -11.55 13.13
N ARG A 339 26.09 -12.55 12.36
CA ARG A 339 25.26 -13.18 11.31
C ARG A 339 24.23 -14.08 11.98
N VAL A 340 22.95 -13.76 11.80
CA VAL A 340 21.83 -14.45 12.47
C VAL A 340 21.26 -15.55 11.59
N LEU A 341 21.09 -15.29 10.30
CA LEU A 341 20.58 -16.27 9.36
C LEU A 341 21.17 -16.02 7.97
N GLU A 342 21.44 -17.08 7.23
CA GLU A 342 21.91 -17.05 5.84
C GLU A 342 20.97 -17.86 4.95
N GLY A 343 21.00 -17.61 3.63
CA GLY A 343 20.15 -18.31 2.66
C GLY A 343 18.76 -17.68 2.48
N LEU A 344 18.58 -16.43 2.90
CA LEU A 344 17.37 -15.66 2.61
C LEU A 344 17.30 -15.41 1.10
N GLN A 345 16.09 -15.46 0.54
CA GLN A 345 15.91 -15.46 -0.91
C GLN A 345 15.83 -14.04 -1.48
N TYR A 346 14.89 -13.23 -0.97
CA TYR A 346 14.77 -11.81 -1.29
C TYR A 346 14.02 -11.07 -0.18
N PRO A 347 14.66 -10.88 0.99
CA PRO A 347 14.02 -10.23 2.13
C PRO A 347 13.82 -8.73 1.88
N PHE A 348 12.64 -8.20 2.20
CA PHE A 348 12.27 -6.81 1.95
C PHE A 348 12.20 -5.97 3.22
N SER A 349 11.48 -6.41 4.24
CA SER A 349 11.34 -5.68 5.50
C SER A 349 11.50 -6.61 6.70
N VAL A 350 11.88 -6.07 7.85
CA VAL A 350 12.06 -6.83 9.09
C VAL A 350 11.58 -6.04 10.29
N THR A 351 10.97 -6.73 11.25
CA THR A 351 10.63 -6.22 12.58
C THR A 351 11.07 -7.22 13.64
N SER A 352 11.10 -6.81 14.91
CA SER A 352 11.52 -7.65 16.02
C SER A 352 10.47 -7.68 17.12
N PHE A 353 10.33 -8.85 17.76
CA PHE A 353 9.56 -9.00 18.99
C PHE A 353 10.10 -10.17 19.82
N GLY A 354 10.42 -9.88 21.08
CA GLY A 354 11.08 -10.85 21.96
C GLY A 354 12.41 -11.30 21.37
N LYS A 355 12.63 -12.62 21.29
CA LYS A 355 13.85 -13.21 20.72
C LYS A 355 13.76 -13.50 19.20
N HIS A 356 12.75 -12.97 18.52
CA HIS A 356 12.51 -13.27 17.11
C HIS A 356 12.60 -12.05 16.21
N LEU A 357 13.13 -12.29 15.00
CA LEU A 357 12.96 -11.41 13.85
C LEU A 357 11.82 -11.94 13.00
N TYR A 358 10.99 -11.05 12.48
CA TYR A 358 9.95 -11.35 11.52
C TYR A 358 10.23 -10.56 10.26
N TYR A 359 10.37 -11.23 9.13
CA TYR A 359 10.70 -10.59 7.87
C TYR A 359 9.75 -10.98 6.75
N THR A 360 9.60 -10.09 5.77
CA THR A 360 8.87 -10.33 4.53
C THR A 360 9.84 -10.70 3.42
N ASP A 361 9.48 -11.67 2.59
CA ASP A 361 10.33 -12.11 1.48
C ASP A 361 9.55 -12.15 0.16
N TRP A 362 10.08 -11.48 -0.87
CA TRP A 362 9.42 -11.33 -2.18
C TRP A 362 9.50 -12.58 -3.05
N LYS A 363 10.48 -13.45 -2.82
CA LYS A 363 10.65 -14.65 -3.65
C LYS A 363 9.71 -15.75 -3.16
N THR A 364 9.56 -15.89 -1.85
CA THR A 364 8.68 -16.86 -1.20
C THR A 364 7.26 -16.33 -0.98
N ASN A 365 7.04 -15.02 -1.10
CA ASN A 365 5.77 -14.34 -0.77
C ASN A 365 5.28 -14.70 0.64
N SER A 366 6.20 -14.73 1.61
CA SER A 366 5.93 -15.19 2.97
C SER A 366 6.42 -14.23 4.04
N VAL A 367 5.76 -14.28 5.20
CA VAL A 367 6.27 -13.72 6.45
C VAL A 367 6.93 -14.86 7.21
N ALA A 368 8.23 -14.75 7.46
CA ALA A 368 9.01 -15.76 8.16
C ALA A 368 9.48 -15.23 9.53
N ALA A 369 9.56 -16.13 10.52
CA ALA A 369 10.02 -15.86 11.87
C ALA A 369 11.32 -16.60 12.15
N VAL A 370 12.32 -15.88 12.65
CA VAL A 370 13.67 -16.39 12.95
C VAL A 370 13.92 -16.23 14.44
N ASP A 371 14.28 -17.32 15.12
CA ASP A 371 14.79 -17.23 16.49
C ASP A 371 16.27 -16.82 16.44
N VAL A 372 16.55 -15.62 16.96
CA VAL A 372 17.88 -15.01 16.91
C VAL A 372 18.89 -15.76 17.78
N ALA A 373 18.45 -16.44 18.84
CA ALA A 373 19.35 -17.17 19.72
C ALA A 373 19.92 -18.41 19.01
N VAL A 374 19.06 -19.18 18.34
CA VAL A 374 19.43 -20.44 17.67
C VAL A 374 19.71 -20.32 16.17
N ALA A 375 19.57 -19.13 15.59
CA ALA A 375 19.89 -18.87 14.17
C ALA A 375 19.08 -19.75 13.20
N LYS A 376 17.77 -19.90 13.46
CA LYS A 376 16.90 -20.79 12.69
C LYS A 376 15.54 -20.18 12.41
N GLU A 377 15.03 -20.40 11.20
CA GLU A 377 13.63 -20.15 10.89
C GLU A 377 12.74 -21.12 11.69
N THR A 378 11.78 -20.55 12.42
CA THR A 378 10.92 -21.28 13.37
C THR A 378 9.47 -21.34 12.92
N ASP A 379 9.03 -20.38 12.12
CA ASP A 379 7.66 -20.32 11.64
C ASP A 379 7.58 -19.52 10.33
N THR A 380 6.62 -19.86 9.48
CA THR A 380 6.42 -19.26 8.16
C THR A 380 4.93 -19.13 7.87
N PHE A 381 4.50 -17.96 7.45
CA PHE A 381 3.13 -17.65 7.06
C PHE A 381 3.05 -17.24 5.60
N HIS A 382 2.18 -17.90 4.85
CA HIS A 382 1.90 -17.60 3.45
C HIS A 382 0.48 -17.02 3.35
N PRO A 383 0.32 -15.73 3.00
CA PRO A 383 -1.00 -15.13 2.82
C PRO A 383 -1.80 -15.84 1.71
N HIS A 384 -3.12 -15.93 1.88
CA HIS A 384 -4.00 -16.62 0.93
C HIS A 384 -3.93 -16.09 -0.51
N LYS A 385 -3.70 -14.77 -0.66
CA LYS A 385 -3.43 -14.14 -1.96
C LYS A 385 -1.94 -13.82 -2.02
N GLN A 386 -1.21 -14.53 -2.87
CA GLN A 386 0.23 -14.35 -3.06
C GLN A 386 0.52 -13.08 -3.86
N THR A 387 0.38 -11.93 -3.23
CA THR A 387 0.94 -10.66 -3.70
C THR A 387 2.29 -10.42 -3.02
N ARG A 388 3.11 -9.53 -3.59
CA ARG A 388 4.34 -9.11 -2.92
C ARG A 388 4.03 -8.53 -1.54
N LEU A 389 4.89 -8.86 -0.58
CA LEU A 389 4.83 -8.39 0.79
C LEU A 389 5.82 -7.24 0.97
N TYR A 390 5.38 -6.10 1.46
CA TYR A 390 6.22 -4.93 1.65
C TYR A 390 6.63 -4.78 3.12
N GLY A 391 6.44 -3.61 3.71
CA GLY A 391 6.78 -3.30 5.09
C GLY A 391 6.10 -4.23 6.08
N ILE A 392 6.81 -4.59 7.14
CA ILE A 392 6.28 -5.30 8.30
C ILE A 392 6.62 -4.51 9.57
N THR A 393 5.68 -4.41 10.49
CA THR A 393 5.88 -3.77 11.79
C THR A 393 5.15 -4.52 12.89
N THR A 394 5.69 -4.45 14.11
CA THR A 394 5.07 -5.06 15.28
C THR A 394 4.14 -4.05 15.94
N ALA A 395 2.84 -4.33 15.92
CA ALA A 395 1.84 -3.58 16.68
C ALA A 395 1.84 -4.04 18.14
N LEU A 396 2.67 -3.39 18.96
CA LEU A 396 2.84 -3.73 20.37
C LEU A 396 1.61 -3.37 21.22
N SER A 397 1.18 -4.31 22.05
CA SER A 397 0.15 -4.07 23.06
C SER A 397 0.57 -3.01 24.09
N GLN A 398 1.86 -2.94 24.43
CA GLN A 398 2.44 -1.97 25.35
C GLN A 398 3.71 -1.36 24.75
N CYS A 399 3.91 -0.06 24.96
CA CYS A 399 5.14 0.59 24.53
C CYS A 399 6.35 0.08 25.33
N PRO A 400 7.55 0.05 24.71
CA PRO A 400 8.79 -0.06 25.45
C PRO A 400 8.85 1.00 26.55
N GLN A 401 9.30 0.59 27.74
CA GLN A 401 9.48 1.52 28.85
C GLN A 401 10.66 2.44 28.58
N GLY A 402 10.51 3.71 28.90
CA GLY A 402 11.56 4.70 28.72
C GLY A 402 11.03 6.11 28.86
N HIS A 403 11.94 7.04 29.07
CA HIS A 403 11.67 8.46 29.02
C HIS A 403 12.88 9.16 28.38
N ASN A 404 12.62 10.28 27.73
CA ASN A 404 13.63 11.18 27.21
C ASN A 404 13.22 12.63 27.51
N TYR A 405 14.09 13.58 27.17
CA TYR A 405 13.85 15.00 27.44
C TYR A 405 12.68 15.59 26.64
N CYS A 406 12.12 14.86 25.66
CA CYS A 406 10.94 15.28 24.90
C CYS A 406 9.62 14.73 25.45
N SER A 407 9.66 13.74 26.34
CA SER A 407 8.47 12.98 26.77
C SER A 407 7.47 13.82 27.56
N VAL A 408 7.94 14.87 28.25
CA VAL A 408 7.10 15.76 29.05
C VAL A 408 7.06 17.14 28.43
N ASN A 409 5.85 17.66 28.19
CA ASN A 409 5.60 18.99 27.63
C ASN A 409 6.42 19.31 26.36
N ASN A 410 6.62 18.32 25.48
CA ASN A 410 7.44 18.43 24.27
C ASN A 410 8.85 18.97 24.55
N GLY A 411 9.41 18.66 25.73
CA GLY A 411 10.68 19.20 26.22
C GLY A 411 10.73 20.72 26.40
N GLY A 412 9.59 21.42 26.35
CA GLY A 412 9.53 22.88 26.30
C GLY A 412 9.78 23.47 24.91
N CYS A 413 9.76 22.65 23.86
CA CYS A 413 9.82 23.11 22.47
C CYS A 413 8.43 23.54 21.98
N THR A 414 8.36 24.61 21.20
CA THR A 414 7.10 25.07 20.58
C THR A 414 6.69 24.20 19.39
N HIS A 415 7.68 23.67 18.66
CA HIS A 415 7.47 22.87 17.45
C HIS A 415 8.03 21.45 17.61
N LEU A 416 9.17 21.15 16.97
CA LEU A 416 9.77 19.83 17.04
C LEU A 416 10.66 19.74 18.29
N CYS A 417 10.48 18.66 19.05
CA CYS A 417 11.42 18.22 20.07
C CYS A 417 12.10 16.95 19.60
N LEU A 418 13.41 17.00 19.38
CA LEU A 418 14.19 15.88 18.88
C LEU A 418 15.21 15.46 19.94
N ALA A 419 15.06 14.25 20.48
CA ALA A 419 15.93 13.77 21.55
C ALA A 419 17.34 13.45 21.04
N THR A 420 18.32 13.69 21.89
CA THR A 420 19.72 13.30 21.70
C THR A 420 20.17 12.51 22.94
N PRO A 421 21.29 11.76 22.90
CA PRO A 421 21.80 11.08 24.08
C PRO A 421 22.04 12.09 25.22
N GLY A 422 21.23 11.98 26.28
CA GLY A 422 21.32 12.86 27.44
C GLY A 422 20.77 14.28 27.26
N SER A 423 20.10 14.63 26.15
CA SER A 423 19.47 15.94 25.98
C SER A 423 18.31 15.94 24.95
N ARG A 424 17.85 17.12 24.54
CA ARG A 424 16.93 17.34 23.41
C ARG A 424 17.19 18.68 22.72
N THR A 425 16.97 18.71 21.41
CA THR A 425 17.05 19.94 20.63
C THR A 425 15.65 20.35 20.14
N CYS A 426 15.32 21.64 20.26
CA CYS A 426 14.15 22.22 19.62
C CYS A 426 14.48 22.64 18.19
N ARG A 427 13.69 22.17 17.21
CA ARG A 427 13.85 22.50 15.79
C ARG A 427 12.60 23.12 15.20
N CYS A 428 12.83 23.99 14.22
CA CYS A 428 11.78 24.62 13.44
C CYS A 428 11.47 23.84 12.16
N PRO A 429 10.24 23.92 11.64
CA PRO A 429 9.94 23.42 10.31
C PRO A 429 10.57 24.30 9.22
N ASP A 430 10.79 23.76 8.01
CA ASP A 430 11.52 24.46 6.95
C ASP A 430 10.78 25.66 6.33
N ASN A 431 9.45 25.76 6.50
CA ASN A 431 8.59 26.70 5.76
C ASN A 431 7.70 27.61 6.63
N THR A 432 8.04 27.90 7.89
CA THR A 432 7.28 28.88 8.69
C THR A 432 7.73 30.31 8.45
N LEU A 433 7.11 30.99 7.49
CA LEU A 433 7.05 32.46 7.46
C LEU A 433 6.05 32.92 8.52
N GLY A 434 6.52 33.62 9.55
CA GLY A 434 5.65 34.33 10.51
C GLY A 434 5.26 33.59 11.79
N VAL A 435 5.97 32.53 12.19
CA VAL A 435 5.81 31.91 13.52
C VAL A 435 7.10 32.13 14.30
N ASP A 436 7.01 32.64 15.53
CA ASP A 436 8.11 32.73 16.48
C ASP A 436 8.58 31.32 16.89
N CYS A 437 9.27 30.64 15.99
CA CYS A 437 9.91 29.37 16.25
C CYS A 437 11.34 29.63 16.73
N ILE A 438 11.64 29.20 17.95
CA ILE A 438 12.94 29.40 18.57
C ILE A 438 13.65 28.05 18.65
N GLU A 439 14.72 27.91 17.88
CA GLU A 439 15.63 26.77 18.02
C GLU A 439 16.44 26.90 19.31
N ARG A 440 16.51 25.83 20.09
CA ARG A 440 17.25 25.79 21.37
C ARG A 440 17.89 24.42 21.53
N LYS A 441 19.15 24.42 22.00
CA LYS A 441 19.85 23.22 22.42
C LYS A 441 19.46 22.81 23.84
#